data_AF-A0A2G8K6D5-F1
#
_entry.id   AF-A0A2G8K6D5-F1
#
_cell.length_a   1.000
_cell.length_b   1.000
_cell.length_c   1.000
_cell.angle_alpha   90.00
_cell.angle_beta   90.00
_cell.angle_gamma   90.00
#
_symmetry.space_group_name_H-M   'P 1'
#
loop_
_entity.id
_entity.type
_entity.pdbx_description
1 polymer ?
#
loop_
_entity_poly.entity_id
_entity_poly.type
_entity_poly.pdbx_seq_one_letter_code
_entity_poly.pdbx_strand_id
1 'polypeptide(L)'
;MVTKTVTMDFEDDVEDLWCEDCQHNHGLDCPKLGPAIRVEDRKVQTKAVATLPDNLSIRMIGGSRQVIASQPIARRTQFGPLEAKIVHEESVNVAVKYKVAYRL
;
A
#
# COMPACT_ATOMS: atom_id res chain seq x y z
N MET A 1 -33.55 -17.59 -17.03
CA MET A 1 -32.12 -17.49 -16.63
C MET A 1 -32.10 -16.87 -15.25
N VAL A 2 -31.73 -17.64 -14.23
CA VAL A 2 -31.77 -17.21 -12.83
C VAL A 2 -30.53 -16.39 -12.55
N THR A 3 -30.70 -15.09 -12.31
CA THR A 3 -29.63 -14.23 -11.81
C THR A 3 -29.36 -14.62 -10.35
N LYS A 4 -28.22 -15.26 -10.10
CA LYS A 4 -27.71 -15.41 -8.74
C LYS A 4 -27.13 -14.08 -8.30
N THR A 5 -27.85 -13.38 -7.44
CA THR A 5 -27.27 -12.38 -6.55
C THR A 5 -26.38 -13.14 -5.58
N VAL A 6 -25.06 -12.97 -5.72
CA VAL A 6 -24.11 -13.40 -4.70
C VAL A 6 -24.14 -12.30 -3.64
N THR A 7 -24.90 -12.52 -2.57
CA THR A 7 -24.65 -11.84 -1.30
C THR A 7 -23.40 -12.50 -0.74
N MET A 8 -22.24 -11.85 -0.91
CA MET A 8 -21.09 -12.17 -0.09
C MET A 8 -21.36 -11.54 1.26
N ASP A 9 -21.56 -12.38 2.25
CA ASP A 9 -21.76 -11.99 3.65
C ASP A 9 -20.38 -11.52 4.17
N PHE A 10 -20.02 -10.26 3.90
CA PHE A 10 -18.75 -9.62 4.29
C PHE A 10 -18.75 -9.23 5.78
N GLU A 11 -19.00 -10.18 6.68
CA GLU A 11 -19.06 -9.90 8.12
C GLU A 11 -17.83 -10.37 8.92
N ASP A 12 -16.74 -10.85 8.29
CA ASP A 12 -15.59 -11.38 9.06
C ASP A 12 -14.19 -11.21 8.41
N ASP A 13 -13.96 -10.14 7.64
CA ASP A 13 -12.58 -9.76 7.25
C ASP A 13 -12.23 -8.42 7.93
N VAL A 14 -12.15 -8.44 9.27
CA VAL A 14 -11.40 -7.39 9.97
C VAL A 14 -9.97 -7.52 9.48
N GLU A 15 -9.51 -6.58 8.65
CA GLU A 15 -8.18 -6.63 8.03
C GLU A 15 -7.13 -6.93 9.11
N ASP A 16 -6.60 -8.15 9.09
CA ASP A 16 -5.62 -8.63 10.04
C ASP A 16 -4.31 -7.87 9.83
N LEU A 17 -4.10 -6.80 10.60
CA LEU A 17 -2.92 -5.97 10.49
C LEU A 17 -1.73 -6.65 11.15
N TRP A 18 -0.69 -6.95 10.36
CA TRP A 18 0.59 -7.43 10.89
C TRP A 18 1.29 -6.35 11.70
N CYS A 19 1.60 -6.64 12.97
CA CYS A 19 2.37 -5.75 13.84
C CYS A 19 3.83 -6.23 13.97
N GLU A 20 4.79 -5.44 13.47
CA GLU A 20 6.22 -5.78 13.55
C GLU A 20 6.76 -5.83 14.99
N ASP A 21 6.19 -5.03 15.91
CA ASP A 21 6.64 -4.98 17.31
C ASP A 21 6.13 -6.18 18.13
N CYS A 22 4.93 -6.66 17.82
CA CYS A 22 4.31 -7.82 18.49
C CYS A 22 4.60 -9.14 17.77
N GLN A 23 5.05 -9.09 16.52
CA GLN A 23 5.29 -10.24 15.65
C GLN A 23 4.06 -11.15 15.48
N HIS A 24 2.87 -10.55 15.44
CA HIS A 24 1.60 -11.23 15.26
C HIS A 24 0.56 -10.30 14.62
N ASN A 25 -0.52 -10.86 14.10
CA ASN A 25 -1.66 -10.12 13.58
C ASN A 25 -2.48 -9.52 14.72
N HIS A 26 -3.07 -8.36 14.44
CA HIS A 26 -4.15 -7.76 15.22
C HIS A 26 -5.30 -7.46 14.27
N GLY A 27 -6.44 -7.02 14.79
CA GLY A 27 -7.48 -6.41 13.94
C GLY A 27 -7.00 -5.06 13.39
N LEU A 28 -7.80 -4.01 13.54
CA LEU A 28 -7.49 -2.71 12.94
C LEU A 28 -6.22 -2.03 13.49
N ASP A 29 -5.97 -2.17 14.80
CA ASP A 29 -4.89 -1.48 15.49
C ASP A 29 -4.19 -2.38 16.52
N CYS A 30 -2.92 -2.06 16.83
CA CYS A 30 -2.19 -2.77 17.87
C CYS A 30 -2.70 -2.38 19.26
N PRO A 31 -3.12 -3.32 20.12
CA PRO A 31 -3.67 -2.99 21.44
C PRO A 31 -2.65 -2.32 22.38
N LYS A 32 -1.35 -2.56 22.15
CA LYS A 32 -0.26 -2.00 22.97
C LYS A 32 0.21 -0.63 22.48
N LEU A 33 0.26 -0.45 21.17
CA LEU A 33 0.95 0.68 20.53
C LEU A 33 -0.01 1.61 19.77
N GLY A 34 -1.30 1.26 19.73
CA GLY A 34 -2.32 2.00 19.02
C GLY A 34 -2.20 1.87 17.50
N PRO A 35 -2.80 2.82 16.75
CA PRO A 35 -2.78 2.82 15.30
C PRO A 35 -1.37 3.01 14.71
N ALA A 36 -1.21 2.57 13.46
CA ALA A 36 -0.04 2.86 12.65
C ALA A 36 -0.03 4.32 12.18
N ILE A 37 1.16 4.85 11.87
CA ILE A 37 1.30 6.20 11.33
C ILE A 37 0.96 6.14 9.84
N ARG A 38 -0.20 6.69 9.44
CA ARG A 38 -0.59 6.73 8.02
C ARG A 38 -0.03 8.00 7.36
N VAL A 39 0.69 7.82 6.25
CA VAL A 39 1.15 8.93 5.42
C VAL A 39 0.17 9.12 4.26
N GLU A 40 -0.45 10.29 4.20
CA GLU A 40 -1.37 10.63 3.12
C GLU A 40 -0.62 11.06 1.86
N ASP A 41 -1.10 10.57 0.72
CA ASP A 41 -0.73 11.07 -0.59
C ASP A 41 -1.21 12.51 -0.79
N ARG A 42 -0.47 13.28 -1.60
CA ARG A 42 -0.90 14.62 -2.01
C ARG A 42 -2.12 14.53 -2.92
N LYS A 43 -3.18 15.26 -2.57
CA LYS A 43 -4.43 15.33 -3.35
C LYS A 43 -4.24 16.22 -4.57
N VAL A 44 -3.89 15.60 -5.71
CA VAL A 44 -3.64 16.28 -6.99
C VAL A 44 -4.46 15.64 -8.10
N GLN A 45 -4.88 16.43 -9.09
CA GLN A 45 -5.93 16.01 -10.01
C GLN A 45 -5.55 14.90 -10.99
N THR A 46 -4.28 14.74 -11.42
CA THR A 46 -3.82 13.56 -12.18
C THR A 46 -2.29 13.47 -12.24
N LYS A 47 -1.72 12.33 -11.80
CA LYS A 47 -0.38 11.72 -12.10
C LYS A 47 0.21 11.10 -10.83
N ALA A 48 0.57 9.82 -10.89
CA ALA A 48 1.17 9.07 -9.77
C ALA A 48 2.45 9.69 -9.17
N VAL A 49 3.20 10.48 -9.95
CA VAL A 49 4.38 11.20 -9.43
C VAL A 49 3.98 12.39 -8.56
N ALA A 50 2.86 13.04 -8.89
CA ALA A 50 2.42 14.23 -8.20
C ALA A 50 1.76 13.91 -6.85
N THR A 51 1.20 12.71 -6.69
CA THR A 51 0.62 12.22 -5.42
C THR A 51 1.68 11.89 -4.38
N LEU A 52 2.94 11.76 -4.77
CA LEU A 52 4.04 11.39 -3.88
C LEU A 52 4.14 12.33 -2.65
N PRO A 53 4.12 11.80 -1.41
CA PRO A 53 4.32 12.58 -0.19
C PRO A 53 5.62 13.40 -0.19
N ASP A 54 5.64 14.53 0.53
CA ASP A 54 6.75 15.50 0.50
C ASP A 54 8.09 14.95 1.04
N ASN A 55 8.03 13.92 1.90
CA ASN A 55 9.20 13.24 2.43
C ASN A 55 9.79 12.20 1.47
N LEU A 56 9.20 12.03 0.28
CA LEU A 56 9.64 11.08 -0.73
C LEU A 56 10.00 11.80 -2.04
N SER A 57 10.96 11.24 -2.77
CA SER A 57 11.39 11.74 -4.08
C SER A 57 11.62 10.59 -5.04
N ILE A 58 11.30 10.78 -6.32
CA ILE A 58 11.65 9.80 -7.36
C ILE A 58 13.00 10.16 -7.96
N ARG A 59 13.93 9.20 -7.97
CA ARG A 59 15.28 9.36 -8.51
C ARG A 59 15.62 8.23 -9.49
N MET A 60 16.51 8.52 -10.44
CA MET A 60 17.09 7.51 -11.33
C MET A 60 18.34 6.92 -10.67
N ILE A 61 18.28 5.65 -10.27
CA ILE A 61 19.39 4.93 -9.65
C ILE A 61 19.61 3.64 -10.44
N GLY A 62 20.82 3.45 -10.96
CA GLY A 62 21.18 2.26 -11.75
C GLY A 62 20.27 2.05 -12.97
N GLY A 63 19.83 3.12 -13.64
CA GLY A 63 18.94 3.05 -14.81
C GLY A 63 17.46 2.81 -14.50
N SER A 64 17.07 2.74 -13.23
CA SER A 64 15.68 2.51 -12.79
C SER A 64 15.13 3.69 -12.00
N ARG A 65 13.83 3.98 -12.14
CA ARG A 65 13.13 4.94 -11.27
C ARG A 65 12.87 4.28 -9.92
N GLN A 66 13.30 4.93 -8.85
CA GLN A 66 13.11 4.48 -7.47
C GLN A 66 12.53 5.59 -6.61
N VAL A 67 11.74 5.22 -5.61
CA VAL A 67 11.22 6.12 -4.58
C VAL A 67 12.21 6.14 -3.42
N ILE A 68 12.70 7.32 -3.06
CA ILE A 68 13.74 7.53 -2.05
C ILE A 68 13.22 8.52 -1.02
N ALA A 69 13.32 8.14 0.25
CA ALA A 69 12.99 9.01 1.36
C ALA A 69 14.06 10.11 1.54
N SER A 70 13.62 11.35 1.73
CA SER A 70 14.50 12.48 2.06
C SER A 70 14.82 12.54 3.56
N GLN A 71 14.01 11.89 4.39
CA GLN A 71 14.14 11.81 5.84
C GLN A 71 13.90 10.36 6.32
N PRO A 72 14.38 9.97 7.51
CA PRO A 72 14.07 8.67 8.08
C PRO A 72 12.57 8.43 8.20
N ILE A 73 12.10 7.26 7.76
CA ILE A 73 10.70 6.85 7.90
C ILE A 73 10.56 6.19 9.28
N ALA A 74 9.61 6.68 10.09
CA ALA A 74 9.33 6.08 11.39
C ALA A 74 8.86 4.63 11.22
N ARG A 75 9.21 3.76 12.17
CA ARG A 75 8.65 2.40 12.21
C ARG A 75 7.12 2.47 12.27
N ARG A 76 6.46 1.45 11.71
CA ARG A 76 4.99 1.37 11.62
C ARG A 76 4.36 2.48 10.76
N THR A 77 5.13 3.08 9.84
CA THR A 77 4.56 3.98 8.83
C THR A 77 3.87 3.18 7.74
N GLN A 78 2.62 3.51 7.44
CA GLN A 78 1.83 2.93 6.36
C GLN A 78 1.66 3.94 5.22
N PHE A 79 1.84 3.46 3.99
CA PHE A 79 1.58 4.19 2.76
C PHE A 79 0.45 3.50 1.99
N GLY A 80 -0.33 4.28 1.24
CA GLY A 80 -1.40 3.78 0.40
C GLY A 80 -2.80 4.19 0.90
N PRO A 81 -3.86 3.54 0.39
CA PRO A 81 -3.87 2.31 -0.42
C PRO A 81 -3.23 2.45 -1.81
N LEU A 82 -2.87 1.33 -2.43
CA LEU A 82 -2.36 1.34 -3.81
C LEU A 82 -3.47 1.76 -4.77
N GLU A 83 -3.27 2.89 -5.46
CA GLU A 83 -4.15 3.32 -6.54
C GLU A 83 -3.67 2.77 -7.88
N ALA A 84 -4.44 1.84 -8.46
CA ALA A 84 -4.18 1.28 -9.78
C ALA A 84 -5.47 0.81 -10.45
N LYS A 85 -5.43 0.62 -11.78
CA LYS A 85 -6.52 -0.05 -12.50
C LYS A 85 -6.54 -1.53 -12.10
N ILE A 86 -7.67 -1.99 -11.55
CA ILE A 86 -7.91 -3.40 -11.31
C ILE A 86 -8.17 -4.08 -12.66
N VAL A 87 -7.42 -5.13 -12.95
CA VAL A 87 -7.54 -5.94 -14.17
C VAL A 87 -7.57 -7.41 -13.79
N HIS A 88 -8.38 -8.20 -14.49
CA HIS A 88 -8.36 -9.65 -14.34
C HIS A 88 -7.10 -10.22 -15.01
N GLU A 89 -6.56 -11.31 -14.46
CA GLU A 89 -5.28 -11.91 -14.85
C GLU A 89 -5.17 -12.17 -16.37
N GLU A 90 -6.27 -12.60 -16.99
CA GLU A 90 -6.38 -12.86 -18.43
C GLU A 90 -6.19 -11.60 -19.30
N SER A 91 -6.28 -10.41 -18.71
CA SER A 91 -6.17 -9.10 -19.35
C SER A 91 -4.85 -8.37 -19.03
N VAL A 92 -3.96 -8.97 -18.24
CA VAL A 92 -2.70 -8.34 -17.83
C VAL A 92 -1.66 -8.46 -18.94
N ASN A 93 -1.46 -7.40 -19.72
CA ASN A 93 -0.22 -7.24 -20.50
C ASN A 93 0.92 -6.91 -19.52
N VAL A 94 1.68 -7.95 -19.15
CA VAL A 94 2.68 -7.93 -18.07
C VAL A 94 3.83 -6.96 -18.37
N ALA A 95 3.79 -5.77 -17.75
CA ALA A 95 4.96 -4.90 -17.62
C ALA A 95 5.05 -4.19 -16.26
N VAL A 96 4.35 -4.69 -15.22
CA VAL A 96 4.51 -4.13 -13.86
C VAL A 96 5.16 -5.17 -12.96
N LYS A 97 6.49 -5.23 -13.00
CA LYS A 97 7.30 -5.99 -12.04
C LYS A 97 7.50 -5.12 -10.80
N TYR A 98 6.74 -5.36 -9.74
CA TYR A 98 7.00 -4.75 -8.44
C TYR A 98 8.19 -5.46 -7.80
N LYS A 99 9.28 -4.72 -7.54
CA LYS A 99 10.36 -5.14 -6.63
C LYS A 99 10.26 -4.26 -5.40
N VAL A 100 9.70 -4.79 -4.32
CA VAL A 100 9.75 -4.13 -3.03
C VAL A 100 11.09 -4.51 -2.40
N ALA A 101 12.02 -3.56 -2.34
CA ALA A 101 13.34 -3.77 -1.76
C ALA A 101 13.35 -3.18 -0.34
N TYR A 102 13.16 -4.04 0.67
CA TYR A 102 13.54 -3.72 2.04
C TYR A 102 14.98 -4.17 2.23
N ARG A 103 15.87 -3.25 2.59
CA ARG A 103 17.20 -3.60 3.11
C ARG A 103 17.12 -3.42 4.63
N LEU A 104 17.09 -4.54 5.35
CA LEU A 104 17.27 -4.58 6.81
C LEU A 104 18.74 -4.31 7.15
#